data_AF-A0A8S0NVI5-F1
#
_entry.id   AF-A0A8S0NVI5-F1
#
_cell.length_a   1.000
_cell.length_b   1.000
_cell.length_c   1.000
_cell.angle_alpha   90.00
_cell.angle_beta   90.00
_cell.angle_gamma   90.00
#
_symmetry.space_group_name_H-M   'P 1'
#
loop_
_entity.id
_entity.type
_entity.pdbx_description
1 polymer ?
#
loop_
_entity_poly.entity_id
_entity_poly.type
_entity_poly.pdbx_seq_one_letter_code
_entity_poly.pdbx_strand_id
1 'polypeptide(L)'
;MRTDQKLFCLKSSSVIFIILLWLLGAVIFGILLWFRLDFWSNEYLEVDEELYRYLILLYIFIVVGGLIVGFAILGIVAAVRAIKWAIVVFIVAMVLAIILTVAGMAYGIVYREKLEETISRGTLVRQFILQRYKGIKFDRATYVIDLMQSELKCCGGSAPLDYSESTWQKEQEQERKGRAPLSCCKDYERYQNSEDRYTQTCSIFQQPSNVENVYNPNLNRKGCGKALSTFFSDHIYTVVGIGIATFVIEVVTLILISCLLKVLNSLYIPQPEEIVYDMAHNQEKSPYPSRGDYRDYYR
;
A
#
# COMPACT_ATOMS: atom_id res chain seq x y z
N MET A 1 39.28 16.55 11.63
CA MET A 1 38.26 17.61 11.87
C MET A 1 37.37 17.89 10.66
N ARG A 2 37.87 18.41 9.52
CA ARG A 2 36.99 18.79 8.38
C ARG A 2 36.29 17.60 7.71
N THR A 3 36.91 16.42 7.71
CA THR A 3 36.34 15.20 7.12
C THR A 3 35.30 14.56 8.05
N ASP A 4 35.52 14.61 9.37
CA ASP A 4 34.61 14.06 10.38
C ASP A 4 33.28 14.82 10.41
N GLN A 5 33.34 16.15 10.30
CA GLN A 5 32.15 17.00 10.24
C GLN A 5 31.32 16.75 8.97
N LYS A 6 31.96 16.58 7.81
CA LYS A 6 31.29 16.24 6.55
C LYS A 6 30.62 14.86 6.61
N LEU A 7 31.29 13.87 7.21
CA LEU A 7 30.73 12.53 7.39
C LEU A 7 29.51 12.54 8.31
N PHE A 8 29.54 13.32 9.40
CA PHE A 8 28.42 13.47 10.31
C PHE A 8 27.19 14.08 9.63
N CYS A 9 27.36 15.19 8.89
CA CYS A 9 26.27 15.81 8.15
C CYS A 9 25.66 14.86 7.11
N LEU A 10 26.50 14.13 6.37
CA LEU A 10 26.05 13.21 5.33
C LEU A 10 25.29 12.00 5.91
N LYS A 11 25.80 11.41 7.00
CA LYS A 11 25.09 10.34 7.73
C LYS A 11 23.75 10.83 8.27
N SER A 12 23.75 11.96 8.97
CA SER A 12 22.54 12.53 9.57
C SER A 12 21.48 12.84 8.52
N SER A 13 21.86 13.52 7.43
CA SER A 13 20.96 13.81 6.30
C SER A 13 20.40 12.52 5.69
N SER A 14 21.24 11.53 5.39
CA SER A 14 20.80 10.25 4.82
C SER A 14 19.79 9.54 5.73
N VAL A 15 20.05 9.50 7.04
CA VAL A 15 19.15 8.87 8.02
C VAL A 15 17.81 9.60 8.08
N ILE A 16 17.79 10.93 8.04
CA ILE A 16 16.55 11.72 8.03
C ILE A 16 15.67 11.35 6.83
N PHE A 17 16.23 11.34 5.62
CA PHE A 17 15.46 10.99 4.42
C PHE A 17 14.97 9.54 4.42
N ILE A 18 15.79 8.60 4.91
CA ILE A 18 15.35 7.19 5.05
C ILE A 18 14.23 7.06 6.07
N ILE A 19 14.27 7.79 7.20
CA ILE A 19 13.19 7.79 8.18
C ILE A 19 11.90 8.34 7.56
N LEU A 20 11.97 9.41 6.75
CA LEU A 20 10.78 9.94 6.06
C LEU A 20 10.15 8.90 5.14
N LEU A 21 10.95 8.21 4.32
CA LEU A 21 10.47 7.12 3.46
C LEU A 21 9.90 5.96 4.28
N TRP A 22 10.57 5.61 5.38
CA TRP A 22 10.10 4.55 6.29
C TRP A 22 8.74 4.90 6.90
N LEU A 23 8.53 6.12 7.37
CA LEU A 23 7.26 6.56 7.95
C LEU A 23 6.13 6.50 6.92
N LEU A 24 6.36 6.99 5.69
CA LEU A 24 5.38 6.90 4.61
C LEU A 24 5.03 5.44 4.29
N GLY A 25 6.04 4.58 4.16
CA GLY A 25 5.85 3.14 3.92
C GLY A 25 5.15 2.43 5.07
N ALA A 26 5.48 2.76 6.32
CA ALA A 26 4.90 2.17 7.52
C ALA A 26 3.43 2.56 7.71
N VAL A 27 3.04 3.79 7.37
CA VAL A 27 1.63 4.22 7.37
C VAL A 27 0.84 3.42 6.33
N ILE A 28 1.34 3.31 5.10
CA ILE A 28 0.67 2.55 4.03
C ILE A 28 0.56 1.07 4.42
N PHE A 29 1.64 0.47 4.92
CA PHE A 29 1.63 -0.92 5.37
C PHE A 29 0.70 -1.13 6.57
N GLY A 30 0.66 -0.20 7.52
CA GLY A 30 -0.24 -0.20 8.66
C GLY A 30 -1.70 -0.14 8.23
N ILE A 31 -2.03 0.68 7.22
CA ILE A 31 -3.37 0.71 6.62
C ILE A 31 -3.70 -0.65 5.99
N LEU A 32 -2.80 -1.26 5.22
CA LEU A 32 -3.02 -2.59 4.63
C LEU A 32 -3.23 -3.69 5.68
N LEU A 33 -2.46 -3.65 6.78
CA LEU A 33 -2.64 -4.54 7.92
C LEU A 33 -3.96 -4.29 8.63
N TRP A 34 -4.32 -3.03 8.88
CA TRP A 34 -5.61 -2.67 9.45
C TRP A 34 -6.74 -3.22 8.59
N PHE A 35 -6.70 -2.96 7.28
CA PHE A 35 -7.64 -3.53 6.32
C PHE A 35 -7.72 -5.05 6.51
N ARG A 36 -6.61 -5.78 6.52
CA ARG A 36 -6.64 -7.23 6.73
C ARG A 36 -7.22 -7.65 8.08
N LEU A 37 -6.81 -7.02 9.19
CA LEU A 37 -7.19 -7.41 10.54
C LEU A 37 -8.66 -7.11 10.83
N ASP A 38 -9.10 -5.91 10.47
CA ASP A 38 -10.47 -5.45 10.65
C ASP A 38 -11.41 -6.17 9.67
N PHE A 39 -10.95 -6.41 8.43
CA PHE A 39 -11.68 -7.21 7.47
C PHE A 39 -11.64 -8.71 7.73
N TRP A 40 -10.96 -9.29 8.72
CA TRP A 40 -10.89 -10.77 8.82
C TRP A 40 -10.88 -11.36 10.22
N SER A 41 -11.06 -10.56 11.27
CA SER A 41 -11.01 -11.04 12.66
C SER A 41 -12.19 -11.91 13.09
N ASN A 42 -13.28 -12.07 12.33
CA ASN A 42 -14.43 -12.88 12.75
C ASN A 42 -14.98 -13.73 11.60
N GLU A 43 -14.73 -15.05 11.69
CA GLU A 43 -15.47 -16.24 11.19
C GLU A 43 -16.13 -16.21 9.78
N TYR A 44 -16.44 -17.38 9.22
CA TYR A 44 -17.07 -17.58 7.90
C TYR A 44 -16.14 -17.46 6.67
N LEU A 45 -15.23 -18.44 6.55
CA LEU A 45 -14.59 -18.83 5.29
C LEU A 45 -15.45 -19.89 4.59
N GLU A 46 -16.61 -19.51 4.05
CA GLU A 46 -17.17 -20.24 2.89
C GLU A 46 -16.65 -19.51 1.65
N VAL A 47 -15.51 -19.99 1.14
CA VAL A 47 -14.75 -19.33 0.08
C VAL A 47 -15.10 -19.93 -1.27
N ASP A 48 -15.79 -19.11 -2.05
CA ASP A 48 -15.97 -19.18 -3.49
C ASP A 48 -14.61 -18.96 -4.20
N GLU A 49 -14.32 -19.67 -5.30
CA GLU A 49 -12.99 -19.72 -5.94
C GLU A 49 -12.43 -18.34 -6.34
N GLU A 50 -13.26 -17.39 -6.75
CA GLU A 50 -12.79 -16.06 -7.16
C GLU A 50 -12.28 -15.21 -5.99
N LEU A 51 -12.84 -15.39 -4.79
CA LEU A 51 -12.44 -14.64 -3.60
C LEU A 51 -11.06 -15.08 -3.09
N TYR A 52 -10.70 -16.34 -3.29
CA TYR A 52 -9.37 -16.87 -2.97
C TYR A 52 -8.28 -16.08 -3.71
N ARG A 53 -8.53 -15.70 -4.97
CA ARG A 53 -7.58 -14.92 -5.77
C ARG A 53 -7.33 -13.52 -5.22
N TYR A 54 -8.38 -12.83 -4.78
CA TYR A 54 -8.23 -11.50 -4.16
C TYR A 54 -7.52 -11.55 -2.80
N LEU A 55 -7.82 -12.58 -2.01
CA LEU A 55 -7.12 -12.87 -0.76
C LEU A 55 -5.62 -13.09 -0.99
N ILE A 56 -5.25 -13.92 -1.97
CA ILE A 56 -3.85 -14.16 -2.33
C ILE A 56 -3.16 -12.84 -2.67
N LEU A 57 -3.79 -11.99 -3.51
CA LEU A 57 -3.22 -10.69 -3.87
C LEU A 57 -3.00 -9.81 -2.64
N LEU A 58 -3.98 -9.72 -1.75
CA LEU A 58 -3.84 -8.94 -0.50
C LEU A 58 -2.67 -9.45 0.35
N TYR A 59 -2.52 -10.76 0.52
CA TYR A 59 -1.41 -11.34 1.28
C TYR A 59 -0.05 -11.05 0.63
N ILE A 60 0.04 -11.11 -0.71
CA ILE A 60 1.26 -10.72 -1.43
C ILE A 60 1.61 -9.26 -1.12
N PHE A 61 0.64 -8.34 -1.17
CA PHE A 61 0.88 -6.94 -0.84
C PHE A 61 1.34 -6.74 0.60
N ILE A 62 0.78 -7.48 1.56
CA ILE A 62 1.21 -7.43 2.97
C ILE A 62 2.66 -7.92 3.09
N VAL A 63 3.00 -9.06 2.49
CA VAL A 63 4.38 -9.61 2.57
C VAL A 63 5.38 -8.64 1.94
N VAL A 64 5.09 -8.15 0.73
CA VAL A 64 5.96 -7.20 0.02
C VAL A 64 6.09 -5.89 0.80
N GLY A 65 4.97 -5.35 1.32
CA GLY A 65 4.98 -4.14 2.15
C GLY A 65 5.82 -4.31 3.42
N GLY A 66 5.68 -5.44 4.11
CA GLY A 66 6.49 -5.76 5.29
C GLY A 66 7.98 -5.86 4.98
N LEU A 67 8.35 -6.46 3.84
CA LEU A 67 9.73 -6.52 3.38
C LEU A 67 10.31 -5.13 3.11
N ILE A 68 9.55 -4.26 2.45
CA ILE A 68 9.98 -2.87 2.16
C ILE A 68 10.24 -2.10 3.46
N VAL A 69 9.31 -2.19 4.43
CA VAL A 69 9.48 -1.57 5.76
C VAL A 69 10.72 -2.14 6.47
N GLY A 70 10.96 -3.45 6.38
CA GLY A 70 12.15 -4.10 6.93
C GLY A 70 13.45 -3.64 6.26
N PHE A 71 13.49 -3.53 4.93
CA PHE A 71 14.64 -3.03 4.19
C PHE A 71 14.96 -1.57 4.51
N ALA A 72 13.94 -0.75 4.78
CA ALA A 72 14.15 0.62 5.22
C ALA A 72 14.79 0.70 6.62
N ILE A 73 14.42 -0.19 7.56
CA ILE A 73 15.12 -0.31 8.86
C ILE A 73 16.58 -0.71 8.65
N LEU A 74 16.84 -1.67 7.76
CA LEU A 74 18.21 -2.06 7.39
C LEU A 74 18.99 -0.87 6.82
N GLY A 75 18.36 -0.02 6.01
CA GLY A 75 18.95 1.22 5.50
C GLY A 75 19.37 2.19 6.60
N ILE A 76 18.54 2.39 7.62
CA ILE A 76 18.86 3.23 8.79
C ILE A 76 20.07 2.66 9.53
N VAL A 77 20.04 1.36 9.86
CA VAL A 77 21.14 0.69 10.57
C VAL A 77 22.44 0.74 9.76
N ALA A 78 22.36 0.51 8.45
CA ALA A 78 23.49 0.54 7.54
C ALA A 78 24.15 1.93 7.50
N ALA A 79 23.36 3.01 7.44
CA ALA A 79 23.86 4.37 7.44
C ALA A 79 24.50 4.77 8.78
N VAL A 80 23.88 4.39 9.92
CA VAL A 80 24.40 4.70 11.26
C VAL A 80 25.70 3.94 11.54
N ARG A 81 25.69 2.62 11.34
CA ARG A 81 26.83 1.74 11.64
C ARG A 81 27.89 1.71 10.53
N ALA A 82 27.67 2.42 9.42
CA ALA A 82 28.58 2.45 8.28
C ALA A 82 28.95 1.05 7.74
N ILE A 83 27.99 0.12 7.74
CA ILE A 83 28.19 -1.26 7.27
C ILE A 83 28.13 -1.28 5.74
N LYS A 84 29.30 -1.34 5.08
CA LYS A 84 29.43 -1.18 3.62
C LYS A 84 28.54 -2.12 2.81
N TRP A 85 28.56 -3.42 3.11
CA TRP A 85 27.76 -4.40 2.35
C TRP A 85 26.26 -4.13 2.48
N ALA A 86 25.80 -3.74 3.68
CA ALA A 86 24.39 -3.43 3.93
C ALA A 86 23.97 -2.13 3.20
N ILE A 87 24.88 -1.15 3.10
CA ILE A 87 24.67 0.06 2.29
C ILE A 87 24.51 -0.31 0.80
N VAL A 88 25.35 -1.21 0.27
CA VAL A 88 25.25 -1.67 -1.12
C VAL A 88 23.92 -2.38 -1.37
N VAL A 89 23.50 -3.28 -0.48
CA VAL A 89 22.19 -3.96 -0.57
C VAL A 89 21.05 -2.94 -0.56
N PHE A 90 21.11 -1.93 0.30
CA PHE A 90 20.11 -0.87 0.35
C PHE A 90 20.07 -0.03 -0.94
N ILE A 91 21.23 0.30 -1.52
CA ILE A 91 21.31 0.99 -2.83
C ILE A 91 20.62 0.17 -3.93
N VAL A 92 20.88 -1.13 -3.99
CA VAL A 92 20.24 -2.01 -4.98
C VAL A 92 18.72 -2.05 -4.78
N ALA A 93 18.24 -2.18 -3.53
CA ALA A 93 16.82 -2.14 -3.22
C ALA A 93 16.17 -0.80 -3.60
N MET A 94 16.85 0.33 -3.36
CA MET A 94 16.39 1.66 -3.76
C MET A 94 16.28 1.82 -5.28
N VAL A 95 17.25 1.30 -6.04
CA VAL A 95 17.17 1.32 -7.51
C VAL A 95 15.99 0.51 -8.02
N LEU A 96 15.73 -0.67 -7.44
CA LEU A 96 14.56 -1.47 -7.77
C LEU A 96 13.26 -0.74 -7.42
N ALA A 97 13.20 -0.07 -6.27
CA ALA A 97 12.05 0.75 -5.87
C ALA A 97 11.77 1.87 -6.88
N ILE A 98 12.79 2.61 -7.31
CA ILE A 98 12.66 3.66 -8.33
C ILE A 98 12.11 3.09 -9.66
N ILE A 99 12.60 1.93 -10.10
CA ILE A 99 12.09 1.27 -11.31
C ILE A 99 10.60 0.93 -11.15
N LEU A 100 10.21 0.38 -10.00
CA LEU A 100 8.80 0.06 -9.70
C LEU A 100 7.93 1.32 -9.62
N THR A 101 8.42 2.41 -9.03
CA THR A 101 7.72 3.70 -8.95
C THR A 101 7.47 4.26 -10.35
N VAL A 102 8.49 4.27 -11.22
CA VAL A 102 8.35 4.73 -12.62
C VAL A 102 7.41 3.83 -13.42
N ALA A 103 7.55 2.51 -13.30
CA ALA A 103 6.68 1.55 -13.98
C ALA A 103 5.23 1.69 -13.52
N GLY A 104 4.99 1.86 -12.22
CA GLY A 104 3.67 2.08 -11.64
C GLY A 104 3.03 3.38 -12.12
N MET A 105 3.79 4.49 -12.13
CA MET A 105 3.31 5.77 -12.67
C MET A 105 2.98 5.66 -14.17
N ALA A 106 3.84 5.03 -14.97
CA ALA A 106 3.61 4.84 -16.40
C ALA A 106 2.37 3.97 -16.66
N TYR A 107 2.23 2.85 -15.94
CA TYR A 107 1.06 1.98 -16.03
C TYR A 107 -0.22 2.72 -15.65
N GLY A 108 -0.20 3.49 -14.56
CA GLY A 108 -1.33 4.29 -14.10
C GLY A 108 -1.80 5.32 -15.14
N ILE A 109 -0.86 5.96 -15.85
CA ILE A 109 -1.18 6.92 -16.91
C ILE A 109 -1.74 6.21 -18.14
N VAL A 110 -1.08 5.14 -18.62
CA VAL A 110 -1.46 4.45 -19.86
C VAL A 110 -2.82 3.77 -19.74
N TYR A 111 -3.12 3.15 -18.60
CA TYR A 111 -4.36 2.40 -18.41
C TYR A 111 -5.47 3.22 -17.76
N ARG A 112 -5.26 4.51 -17.53
CA ARG A 112 -6.21 5.39 -16.84
C ARG A 112 -7.61 5.34 -17.46
N GLU A 113 -7.72 5.55 -18.76
CA GLU A 113 -9.02 5.62 -19.45
C GLU A 113 -9.77 4.28 -19.34
N LYS A 114 -9.05 3.17 -19.51
CA LYS A 114 -9.62 1.82 -19.39
C LYS A 114 -10.08 1.53 -17.96
N LEU A 115 -9.31 1.97 -16.96
CA LEU A 115 -9.68 1.89 -15.54
C LEU A 115 -10.93 2.73 -15.25
N GLU A 116 -10.96 3.99 -15.70
CA GLU A 116 -12.12 4.87 -15.54
C GLU A 116 -13.37 4.28 -16.21
N GLU A 117 -13.25 3.73 -17.43
CA GLU A 117 -14.38 3.08 -18.12
C GLU A 117 -14.87 1.83 -17.38
N THR A 118 -13.94 0.97 -16.94
CA THR A 118 -14.28 -0.28 -16.24
C THR A 118 -14.96 0.00 -14.90
N ILE A 119 -14.45 0.98 -14.16
CA ILE A 119 -14.99 1.39 -12.86
C ILE A 119 -16.34 2.10 -13.04
N SER A 120 -16.44 3.04 -14.00
CA SER A 120 -17.64 3.84 -14.22
C SER A 120 -18.87 3.03 -14.63
N ARG A 121 -18.67 1.91 -15.34
CA ARG A 121 -19.75 0.95 -15.66
C ARG A 121 -20.36 0.33 -14.40
N GLY A 122 -19.65 0.29 -13.28
CA GLY A 122 -20.14 -0.24 -12.01
C GLY A 122 -20.37 -1.74 -12.00
N THR A 123 -19.97 -2.48 -13.04
CA THR A 123 -20.20 -3.92 -13.18
C THR A 123 -19.60 -4.71 -12.02
N LEU A 124 -18.37 -4.37 -11.61
CA LEU A 124 -17.70 -5.02 -10.48
C LEU A 124 -18.47 -4.81 -9.17
N VAL A 125 -18.87 -3.56 -8.92
CA VAL A 125 -19.66 -3.21 -7.73
C VAL A 125 -21.03 -3.87 -7.77
N ARG A 126 -21.68 -3.90 -8.93
CA ARG A 126 -22.99 -4.54 -9.12
C ARG A 126 -22.87 -6.04 -8.82
N GLN A 127 -21.91 -6.74 -9.41
CA GLN A 127 -21.71 -8.17 -9.16
C GLN A 127 -21.45 -8.44 -7.67
N PHE A 128 -20.62 -7.60 -7.03
CA PHE A 128 -20.37 -7.70 -5.60
C PHE A 128 -21.64 -7.52 -4.76
N ILE A 129 -22.47 -6.53 -5.09
CA ILE A 129 -23.77 -6.31 -4.41
C ILE A 129 -24.70 -7.51 -4.63
N LEU A 130 -24.83 -7.99 -5.86
CA LEU A 130 -25.74 -9.09 -6.19
C LEU A 130 -25.41 -10.38 -5.44
N GLN A 131 -24.12 -10.67 -5.28
CA GLN A 131 -23.65 -11.94 -4.72
C GLN A 131 -23.35 -11.88 -3.23
N ARG A 132 -22.87 -10.74 -2.71
CA ARG A 132 -22.26 -10.67 -1.37
C ARG A 132 -22.92 -9.70 -0.41
N TYR A 133 -23.72 -8.76 -0.89
CA TYR A 133 -24.42 -7.87 0.01
C TYR A 133 -25.54 -8.63 0.74
N LYS A 134 -25.44 -8.72 2.07
CA LYS A 134 -26.43 -9.41 2.92
C LYS A 134 -27.25 -8.46 3.77
N GLY A 135 -26.81 -7.22 3.97
CA GLY A 135 -27.52 -6.25 4.80
C GLY A 135 -27.62 -6.66 6.26
N ILE A 136 -26.61 -7.37 6.79
CA ILE A 136 -26.59 -7.90 8.16
C ILE A 136 -25.49 -7.22 8.97
N LYS A 137 -25.73 -7.04 10.27
CA LYS A 137 -24.74 -6.57 11.24
C LYS A 137 -23.52 -7.51 11.23
N PHE A 138 -22.31 -6.93 11.26
CA PHE A 138 -21.03 -7.65 11.22
C PHE A 138 -20.67 -8.35 9.90
N ASP A 139 -21.50 -8.23 8.85
CA ASP A 139 -21.11 -8.68 7.51
C ASP A 139 -20.21 -7.63 6.83
N ARG A 140 -19.04 -8.09 6.35
CA ARG A 140 -18.00 -7.18 5.84
C ARG A 140 -18.30 -6.65 4.46
N ALA A 141 -18.89 -7.47 3.60
CA ALA A 141 -19.34 -7.03 2.27
C ALA A 141 -20.41 -5.94 2.41
N THR A 142 -21.32 -6.11 3.37
CA THR A 142 -22.31 -5.11 3.77
C THR A 142 -21.63 -3.83 4.25
N TYR A 143 -20.68 -3.93 5.19
CA TYR A 143 -19.96 -2.75 5.70
C TYR A 143 -19.25 -1.93 4.62
N VAL A 144 -18.51 -2.60 3.71
CA VAL A 144 -17.78 -1.92 2.63
C VAL A 144 -18.71 -1.22 1.66
N ILE A 145 -19.79 -1.90 1.25
CA ILE A 145 -20.78 -1.31 0.35
C ILE A 145 -21.50 -0.17 1.04
N ASP A 146 -21.88 -0.32 2.31
CA ASP A 146 -22.55 0.72 3.07
C ASP A 146 -21.67 1.96 3.23
N LEU A 147 -20.39 1.77 3.56
CA LEU A 147 -19.40 2.84 3.67
C LEU A 147 -19.20 3.53 2.31
N MET A 148 -19.02 2.76 1.24
CA MET A 148 -18.85 3.34 -0.10
C MET A 148 -20.10 4.15 -0.52
N GLN A 149 -21.29 3.63 -0.25
CA GLN A 149 -22.56 4.31 -0.56
C GLN A 149 -22.76 5.58 0.27
N SER A 150 -22.39 5.55 1.56
CA SER A 150 -22.49 6.71 2.44
C SER A 150 -21.45 7.79 2.16
N GLU A 151 -20.22 7.42 1.82
CA GLU A 151 -19.12 8.35 1.54
C GLU A 151 -19.25 8.96 0.15
N LEU A 152 -19.52 8.14 -0.87
CA LEU A 152 -19.63 8.61 -2.26
C LEU A 152 -21.04 9.09 -2.62
N LYS A 153 -21.98 9.06 -1.67
CA LYS A 153 -23.40 9.44 -1.85
C LYS A 153 -23.99 8.81 -3.12
N CYS A 154 -23.83 7.49 -3.23
CA CYS A 154 -24.23 6.68 -4.38
C CYS A 154 -25.10 5.50 -3.95
N CYS A 155 -25.70 4.78 -4.90
CA CYS A 155 -26.48 3.58 -4.60
C CYS A 155 -26.41 2.55 -5.73
N GLY A 156 -26.26 1.27 -5.35
CA GLY A 156 -26.07 0.17 -6.30
C GLY A 156 -24.70 0.21 -6.99
N GLY A 157 -24.48 -0.68 -7.95
CA GLY A 157 -23.26 -0.68 -8.75
C GLY A 157 -23.37 0.29 -9.91
N SER A 158 -24.32 0.04 -10.80
CA SER A 158 -24.73 0.92 -11.88
C SER A 158 -25.92 1.81 -11.50
N ALA A 159 -26.88 1.29 -10.72
CA ALA A 159 -28.10 2.00 -10.35
C ALA A 159 -28.74 1.42 -9.08
N PRO A 160 -29.62 2.17 -8.39
CA PRO A 160 -30.34 1.66 -7.21
C PRO A 160 -31.15 0.39 -7.47
N LEU A 161 -31.60 0.18 -8.71
CA LEU A 161 -32.36 -1.00 -9.11
C LEU A 161 -31.54 -2.30 -9.05
N ASP A 162 -30.21 -2.22 -8.98
CA ASP A 162 -29.36 -3.41 -8.86
C ASP A 162 -29.72 -4.25 -7.63
N TYR A 163 -30.24 -3.63 -6.56
CA TYR A 163 -30.71 -4.34 -5.38
C TYR A 163 -31.91 -5.25 -5.66
N SER A 164 -32.71 -4.98 -6.69
CA SER A 164 -33.87 -5.82 -7.01
C SER A 164 -33.50 -7.24 -7.48
N GLU A 165 -32.29 -7.39 -8.01
CA GLU A 165 -31.76 -8.68 -8.46
C GLU A 165 -30.87 -9.37 -7.40
N SER A 166 -30.55 -8.66 -6.32
CA SER A 166 -29.61 -9.11 -5.29
C SER A 166 -30.17 -10.22 -4.39
N THR A 167 -29.28 -11.05 -3.86
CA THR A 167 -29.60 -12.06 -2.84
C THR A 167 -30.27 -11.43 -1.61
N TRP A 168 -29.80 -10.24 -1.20
CA TRP A 168 -30.41 -9.43 -0.14
C TRP A 168 -31.92 -9.20 -0.34
N GLN A 169 -32.36 -8.86 -1.55
CA GLN A 169 -33.79 -8.66 -1.78
C GLN A 169 -34.56 -9.98 -1.85
N LYS A 170 -33.96 -11.07 -2.33
CA LYS A 170 -34.60 -12.38 -2.44
C LYS A 170 -34.86 -13.02 -1.07
N GLU A 171 -33.98 -12.82 -0.10
CA GLU A 171 -34.12 -13.36 1.26
C GLU A 171 -35.34 -12.79 2.01
N GLN A 172 -35.72 -11.53 1.75
CA GLN A 172 -36.88 -10.87 2.36
C GLN A 172 -37.71 -10.14 1.30
N GLU A 173 -38.13 -10.87 0.27
CA GLU A 173 -38.78 -10.27 -0.92
C GLU A 173 -40.01 -9.43 -0.56
N GLN A 174 -40.87 -9.90 0.34
CA GLN A 174 -42.08 -9.18 0.73
C GLN A 174 -41.79 -7.84 1.42
N GLU A 175 -40.71 -7.76 2.20
CA GLU A 175 -40.34 -6.55 2.96
C GLU A 175 -39.42 -5.63 2.17
N ARG A 176 -38.57 -6.16 1.29
CA ARG A 176 -37.52 -5.40 0.60
C ARG A 176 -37.86 -5.05 -0.85
N LYS A 177 -39.01 -5.50 -1.38
CA LYS A 177 -39.42 -5.21 -2.77
C LYS A 177 -39.41 -3.71 -3.05
N GLY A 178 -38.63 -3.29 -4.05
CA GLY A 178 -38.51 -1.89 -4.45
C GLY A 178 -37.85 -1.00 -3.40
N ARG A 179 -37.10 -1.57 -2.45
CA ARG A 179 -36.34 -0.84 -1.43
C ARG A 179 -34.84 -0.99 -1.67
N ALA A 180 -34.09 -0.01 -1.18
CA ALA A 180 -32.65 -0.02 -1.11
C ALA A 180 -32.21 0.08 0.36
N PRO A 181 -31.00 -0.37 0.71
CA PRO A 181 -30.50 -0.28 2.08
C PRO A 181 -30.36 1.16 2.57
N LEU A 182 -30.31 1.34 3.89
CA LEU A 182 -30.18 2.65 4.53
C LEU A 182 -28.97 3.47 4.02
N SER A 183 -27.88 2.81 3.66
CA SER A 183 -26.66 3.42 3.10
C SER A 183 -26.88 4.13 1.75
N CYS A 184 -27.92 3.75 1.01
CA CYS A 184 -28.34 4.46 -0.20
C CYS A 184 -29.15 5.74 0.08
N CYS A 185 -29.61 5.94 1.31
CA CYS A 185 -30.50 7.03 1.67
C CYS A 185 -29.70 8.27 2.08
N LYS A 186 -30.19 9.47 1.76
CA LYS A 186 -29.49 10.73 2.08
C LYS A 186 -29.44 10.99 3.59
N ASP A 187 -30.44 10.50 4.33
CA ASP A 187 -30.51 10.63 5.78
C ASP A 187 -29.67 9.59 6.55
N TYR A 188 -28.78 8.84 5.87
CA TYR A 188 -27.96 7.79 6.50
C TYR A 188 -27.23 8.25 7.77
N GLU A 189 -26.63 9.44 7.75
CA GLU A 189 -25.84 9.97 8.88
C GLU A 189 -26.68 10.12 10.16
N ARG A 190 -27.98 10.39 10.05
CA ARG A 190 -28.89 10.48 11.20
C ARG A 190 -29.03 9.13 11.92
N TYR A 191 -28.93 8.02 11.19
CA TYR A 191 -29.23 6.68 11.67
C TYR A 191 -27.99 5.78 11.75
N GLN A 192 -26.79 6.30 11.43
CA GLN A 192 -25.55 5.53 11.41
C GLN A 192 -25.21 4.89 12.77
N ASN A 193 -25.56 5.55 13.88
CA ASN A 193 -25.33 5.04 15.23
C ASN A 193 -26.52 4.26 15.80
N SER A 194 -27.58 4.07 15.01
CA SER A 194 -28.74 3.27 15.42
C SER A 194 -28.40 1.79 15.43
N GLU A 195 -28.82 1.08 16.47
CA GLU A 195 -28.65 -0.37 16.57
C GLU A 195 -29.41 -1.12 15.45
N ASP A 196 -30.51 -0.52 14.96
CA ASP A 196 -31.41 -1.07 13.95
C ASP A 196 -31.06 -0.65 12.51
N ARG A 197 -29.89 -0.04 12.27
CA ARG A 197 -29.54 0.51 10.95
C ARG A 197 -29.59 -0.49 9.78
N TYR A 198 -29.43 -1.78 10.06
CA TYR A 198 -29.44 -2.85 9.05
C TYR A 198 -30.85 -3.32 8.66
N THR A 199 -31.86 -3.03 9.48
CA THR A 199 -33.27 -3.31 9.17
C THR A 199 -33.95 -2.12 8.47
N GLN A 200 -33.37 -0.93 8.61
CA GLN A 200 -33.86 0.27 7.94
C GLN A 200 -33.52 0.28 6.44
N THR A 201 -34.48 0.74 5.64
CA THR A 201 -34.39 0.82 4.19
C THR A 201 -35.12 2.06 3.70
N CYS A 202 -34.82 2.53 2.49
CA CYS A 202 -35.64 3.54 1.80
C CYS A 202 -36.23 2.97 0.51
N SER A 203 -37.41 3.48 0.12
CA SER A 203 -38.02 3.10 -1.14
C SER A 203 -37.24 3.68 -2.32
N ILE A 204 -37.09 2.90 -3.38
CA ILE A 204 -36.47 3.36 -4.62
C ILE A 204 -37.38 4.38 -5.31
N PHE A 205 -38.68 4.09 -5.33
CA PHE A 205 -39.73 4.93 -5.91
C PHE A 205 -40.68 5.50 -4.85
N GLN A 206 -41.38 6.57 -5.19
CA GLN A 206 -42.43 7.15 -4.35
C GLN A 206 -43.74 6.35 -4.49
N GLN A 207 -44.47 6.12 -3.40
CA GLN A 207 -45.78 5.42 -3.41
C GLN A 207 -46.93 6.35 -2.98
N PRO A 208 -48.13 6.33 -3.64
CA PRO A 208 -48.42 5.87 -5.00
C PRO A 208 -48.59 7.08 -5.94
N SER A 209 -47.64 7.35 -6.84
CA SER A 209 -47.87 8.31 -7.92
C SER A 209 -48.42 7.55 -9.13
N ASN A 210 -49.69 7.77 -9.45
CA ASN A 210 -50.39 7.22 -10.64
C ASN A 210 -49.83 7.74 -11.98
N VAL A 211 -48.62 8.31 -11.98
CA VAL A 211 -47.96 8.96 -13.11
C VAL A 211 -46.46 8.78 -12.90
N GLU A 212 -45.84 7.98 -13.77
CA GLU A 212 -44.40 7.69 -13.87
C GLU A 212 -43.67 7.15 -12.60
N ASN A 213 -42.65 6.33 -12.84
CA ASN A 213 -41.75 5.83 -11.81
C ASN A 213 -40.85 6.97 -11.28
N VAL A 214 -41.39 7.80 -10.39
CA VAL A 214 -40.64 8.91 -9.78
C VAL A 214 -39.74 8.37 -8.65
N TYR A 215 -38.44 8.57 -8.80
CA TYR A 215 -37.45 8.21 -7.77
C TYR A 215 -37.66 8.98 -6.47
N ASN A 216 -37.53 8.29 -5.34
CA ASN A 216 -37.58 8.91 -4.02
C ASN A 216 -36.53 10.04 -3.89
N PRO A 217 -36.90 11.26 -3.45
CA PRO A 217 -35.95 12.36 -3.28
C PRO A 217 -34.88 12.09 -2.21
N ASN A 218 -35.17 11.22 -1.24
CA ASN A 218 -34.24 10.80 -0.17
C ASN A 218 -33.28 9.69 -0.62
N LEU A 219 -33.31 9.29 -1.90
CA LEU A 219 -32.42 8.26 -2.43
C LEU A 219 -31.25 8.86 -3.19
N ASN A 220 -30.05 8.34 -2.97
CA ASN A 220 -28.90 8.60 -3.84
C ASN A 220 -29.09 7.87 -5.17
N ARG A 221 -29.27 8.61 -6.26
CA ARG A 221 -29.62 8.04 -7.58
C ARG A 221 -28.40 7.66 -8.43
N LYS A 222 -27.23 8.20 -8.10
CA LYS A 222 -25.98 7.94 -8.85
C LYS A 222 -25.49 6.53 -8.54
N GLY A 223 -25.18 5.74 -9.56
CA GLY A 223 -24.51 4.45 -9.40
C GLY A 223 -23.12 4.61 -8.80
N CYS A 224 -22.71 3.68 -7.93
CA CYS A 224 -21.43 3.78 -7.25
C CYS A 224 -20.23 3.58 -8.17
N GLY A 225 -20.35 2.85 -9.28
CA GLY A 225 -19.27 2.78 -10.28
C GLY A 225 -18.91 4.15 -10.83
N LYS A 226 -19.92 4.92 -11.27
CA LYS A 226 -19.71 6.27 -11.76
C LYS A 226 -19.21 7.22 -10.67
N ALA A 227 -19.79 7.15 -9.46
CA ALA A 227 -19.35 7.98 -8.35
C ALA A 227 -17.89 7.69 -7.94
N LEU A 228 -17.50 6.41 -7.91
CA LEU A 228 -16.15 5.96 -7.63
C LEU A 228 -15.17 6.40 -8.71
N SER A 229 -15.56 6.31 -9.99
CA SER A 229 -14.75 6.84 -11.09
C SER A 229 -14.56 8.35 -10.96
N THR A 230 -15.61 9.11 -10.65
CA THR A 230 -15.50 10.58 -10.46
C THR A 230 -14.59 10.90 -9.28
N PHE A 231 -14.73 10.19 -8.16
CA PHE A 231 -13.86 10.36 -7.00
C PHE A 231 -12.38 10.14 -7.35
N PHE A 232 -12.06 9.07 -8.09
CA PHE A 232 -10.69 8.83 -8.53
C PHE A 232 -10.20 9.89 -9.51
N SER A 233 -11.02 10.31 -10.47
CA SER A 233 -10.65 11.36 -11.42
C SER A 233 -10.42 12.72 -10.74
N ASP A 234 -11.16 13.04 -9.68
CA ASP A 234 -10.99 14.28 -8.91
C ASP A 234 -9.70 14.24 -8.05
N HIS A 235 -9.35 13.07 -7.51
CA HIS A 235 -8.16 12.89 -6.66
C HIS A 235 -6.91 12.40 -7.41
N ILE A 236 -6.99 12.17 -8.72
CA ILE A 236 -5.86 11.62 -9.49
C ILE A 236 -4.62 12.52 -9.44
N TYR A 237 -4.82 13.84 -9.45
CA TYR A 237 -3.73 14.82 -9.37
C TYR A 237 -2.99 14.73 -8.03
N THR A 238 -3.70 14.43 -6.94
CA THR A 238 -3.09 14.22 -5.62
C THR A 238 -2.22 12.96 -5.61
N VAL A 239 -2.72 11.85 -6.18
CA VAL A 239 -1.96 10.58 -6.25
C VAL A 239 -0.71 10.74 -7.12
N VAL A 240 -0.84 11.38 -8.29
CA VAL A 240 0.31 11.69 -9.16
C VAL A 240 1.32 12.58 -8.44
N GLY A 241 0.84 13.59 -7.70
CA GLY A 241 1.70 14.46 -6.88
C GLY A 241 2.49 13.69 -5.82
N ILE A 242 1.85 12.78 -5.10
CA ILE A 242 2.51 11.89 -4.12
C ILE A 242 3.56 11.00 -4.80
N GLY A 243 3.25 10.45 -5.98
CA GLY A 243 4.17 9.63 -6.75
C GLY A 243 5.44 10.39 -7.17
N ILE A 244 5.28 11.61 -7.70
CA ILE A 244 6.41 12.47 -8.07
C ILE A 244 7.24 12.86 -6.85
N ALA A 245 6.59 13.25 -5.74
CA ALA A 245 7.28 13.59 -4.50
C ALA A 245 8.09 12.40 -3.95
N THR A 246 7.50 11.20 -3.97
CA THR A 246 8.17 9.96 -3.55
C THR A 246 9.39 9.68 -4.42
N PHE A 247 9.25 9.77 -5.75
CA PHE A 247 10.37 9.60 -6.69
C PHE A 247 11.52 10.58 -6.43
N VAL A 248 11.22 11.86 -6.19
CA VAL A 248 12.25 12.87 -5.87
C VAL A 248 12.97 12.52 -4.56
N ILE A 249 12.24 12.12 -3.52
CA ILE A 249 12.82 11.72 -2.24
C ILE A 249 13.69 10.46 -2.42
N GLU A 250 13.26 9.49 -3.22
CA GLU A 250 14.03 8.28 -3.52
C GLU A 250 15.37 8.62 -4.21
N VAL A 251 15.35 9.49 -5.22
CA VAL A 251 16.56 9.92 -5.94
C VAL A 251 17.51 10.68 -5.03
N VAL A 252 17.01 11.60 -4.21
CA VAL A 252 17.85 12.33 -3.23
C VAL A 252 18.48 11.37 -2.24
N THR A 253 17.71 10.42 -1.70
CA THR A 253 18.19 9.40 -0.77
C THR A 253 19.28 8.54 -1.40
N LEU A 254 19.08 8.12 -2.66
CA LEU A 254 20.05 7.33 -3.42
C LEU A 254 21.37 8.10 -3.60
N ILE A 255 21.31 9.39 -3.94
CA ILE A 255 22.51 10.23 -4.09
C ILE A 255 23.25 10.35 -2.75
N LEU A 256 22.53 10.67 -1.67
CA LEU A 256 23.13 10.83 -0.33
C LEU A 256 23.80 9.55 0.16
N ILE A 257 23.14 8.39 0.01
CA ILE A 257 23.70 7.10 0.41
C ILE A 257 24.86 6.67 -0.48
N SER A 258 24.81 6.96 -1.79
CA SER A 258 25.92 6.68 -2.71
C SER A 258 27.14 7.53 -2.38
N CYS A 259 26.94 8.81 -2.06
CA CYS A 259 27.98 9.68 -1.53
C CYS A 259 28.55 9.14 -0.21
N LEU A 260 27.69 8.66 0.70
CA LEU A 260 28.12 8.07 1.96
C LEU A 260 29.00 6.85 1.73
N LEU A 261 28.61 5.93 0.85
CA LEU A 261 29.39 4.75 0.48
C LEU A 261 30.76 5.15 -0.10
N LYS A 262 30.79 6.14 -1.00
CA LYS A 262 32.03 6.63 -1.62
C LYS A 262 32.99 7.21 -0.58
N VAL A 263 32.47 8.02 0.35
CA VAL A 263 33.26 8.59 1.45
C VAL A 263 33.75 7.49 2.39
N LEU A 264 32.91 6.52 2.75
CA LEU A 264 33.30 5.37 3.58
C LEU A 264 34.36 4.47 2.92
N ASN A 265 34.32 4.33 1.59
CA ASN A 265 35.37 3.63 0.85
C ASN A 265 36.68 4.42 0.82
N SER A 266 36.61 5.76 0.71
CA SER A 266 37.79 6.62 0.80
C SER A 266 38.40 6.69 2.21
N LEU A 267 37.61 6.46 3.26
CA LEU A 267 38.03 6.45 4.66
C LEU A 267 38.43 5.05 5.16
N TYR A 268 38.52 4.05 4.27
CA TYR A 268 38.86 2.70 4.67
C TYR A 268 40.25 2.66 5.33
N ILE A 269 40.26 2.50 6.65
CA ILE A 269 41.42 2.06 7.42
C ILE A 269 41.31 0.53 7.45
N PRO A 270 42.27 -0.23 6.88
CA PRO A 270 42.21 -1.69 6.85
C PRO A 270 42.10 -2.25 8.27
N GLN A 271 41.32 -3.31 8.45
CA GLN A 271 41.27 -4.03 9.71
C GLN A 271 42.66 -4.62 10.01
N PRO A 272 43.12 -4.64 11.28
CA PRO A 272 44.48 -5.08 11.61
C PRO A 272 44.81 -6.49 11.08
N GLU A 273 43.80 -7.36 10.97
CA GLU A 273 43.91 -8.70 10.41
C GLU A 273 44.29 -8.69 8.92
N GLU A 274 43.64 -7.85 8.12
CA GLU A 274 44.01 -7.66 6.70
C GLU A 274 45.41 -7.08 6.55
N ILE A 275 45.84 -6.18 7.43
CA ILE A 275 47.21 -5.64 7.40
C ILE A 275 48.23 -6.74 7.72
N VAL A 276 47.95 -7.61 8.70
CA VAL A 276 48.82 -8.75 9.02
C VAL A 276 48.88 -9.74 7.85
N TYR A 277 47.75 -10.02 7.19
CA TYR A 277 47.71 -10.86 6.00
C TYR A 277 48.50 -10.25 4.83
N ASP A 278 48.33 -8.96 4.55
CA ASP A 278 49.07 -8.27 3.48
C ASP A 278 50.57 -8.17 3.81
N MET A 279 50.92 -7.96 5.08
CA MET A 279 52.31 -7.99 5.53
C MET A 279 52.92 -9.38 5.36
N ALA A 280 52.20 -10.44 5.76
CA ALA A 280 52.66 -11.82 5.61
C ALA A 280 52.85 -12.22 4.13
N HIS A 281 51.89 -11.86 3.28
CA HIS A 281 51.95 -12.13 1.84
C HIS A 281 53.10 -11.38 1.15
N ASN A 282 53.35 -10.13 1.55
CA ASN A 282 54.46 -9.35 1.02
C ASN A 282 55.83 -9.83 1.55
N GLN A 283 55.88 -10.42 2.75
CA GLN A 283 57.08 -11.11 3.24
C GLN A 283 57.40 -12.36 2.42
N GLU A 284 56.38 -13.11 1.97
CA GLU A 284 56.58 -14.32 1.16
C GLU A 284 57.12 -14.02 -0.25
N LYS A 285 56.81 -12.82 -0.77
CA LYS A 285 57.31 -12.35 -2.08
C LYS A 285 58.61 -11.55 -2.01
N SER A 286 59.16 -11.34 -0.81
CA SER A 286 60.42 -10.62 -0.65
C SER A 286 61.59 -11.40 -1.26
N PRO A 287 62.42 -10.77 -2.13
CA PRO A 287 63.60 -11.40 -2.72
C PRO A 287 64.76 -11.59 -1.72
N TYR A 288 64.60 -11.14 -0.47
CA TYR A 288 65.60 -11.32 0.58
C TYR A 288 65.39 -12.66 1.31
N PRO A 289 66.45 -13.45 1.51
CA PRO A 289 66.33 -14.72 2.22
C PRO A 289 65.85 -14.50 3.66
N SER A 290 64.99 -15.39 4.15
CA SER A 290 64.57 -15.41 5.55
C SER A 290 65.80 -15.45 6.46
N ARG A 291 65.83 -14.54 7.44
CA ARG A 291 66.94 -14.38 8.38
C ARG A 291 67.15 -15.71 9.12
N GLY A 292 68.31 -16.32 8.87
CA GLY A 292 68.64 -17.70 9.26
C GLY A 292 68.50 -17.99 10.75
N ASP A 293 68.20 -19.26 11.02
CA ASP A 293 68.14 -19.88 12.34
C ASP A 293 69.48 -19.71 13.08
N TYR A 294 69.47 -19.04 14.23
CA TYR A 294 70.65 -18.73 15.06
C TYR A 294 71.20 -19.95 15.83
N ARG A 295 70.81 -21.18 15.47
CA ARG A 295 71.16 -22.41 16.22
C ARG A 295 72.60 -22.87 16.10
N ASP A 296 73.42 -22.28 15.23
CA ASP A 296 74.78 -22.78 14.97
C ASP A 296 75.92 -22.01 15.68
N TYR A 297 75.63 -21.10 16.63
CA TYR A 297 76.69 -20.35 17.35
C TYR A 297 77.20 -21.02 18.65
N TYR A 298 76.74 -22.23 18.98
CA TYR A 298 77.12 -22.96 20.20
C TYR A 298 77.55 -24.42 19.93
N ARG A 299 78.44 -24.65 18.96
CA ARG A 299 79.12 -25.95 18.84
C ARG A 299 80.60 -25.79 18.55
#